data_AF-A0A971J7F4-F1
#
_entry.id   AF-A0A971J7F4-F1
#
_cell.length_a   1.000
_cell.length_b   1.000
_cell.length_c   1.000
_cell.angle_alpha   90.00
_cell.angle_beta   90.00
_cell.angle_gamma   90.00
#
_symmetry.space_group_name_H-M   'P 1'
#
loop_
_entity.id
_entity.type
_entity.pdbx_description
1 polymer ?
#
loop_
_entity_poly.entity_id
_entity_poly.type
_entity_poly.pdbx_seq_one_letter_code
_entity_poly.pdbx_strand_id
1 'polypeptide(L)'
;MFRKIIGLFFAMSILVALTISGCTYANPTNTNPTENSSETEDLLPKGYTIEKIKYAFEEYINYRLYLYPAEIMEGKSDKDFDDYIGISIDAEIRIYNNESVNRIRDLSVYIHTNIGEWLAFFKINRGIVYCDGQTSEGGTAWPVEPDNYKVVERYSLKIAEPRKPNYGMSEQKKNLIDAIQEDIMDACESFYKDTLKPEWKNVDVYIADFFEYENGAHAWLCRKDGLIINYPVHFDEMKGEIILIPGKGFTMSSIDQFNEFGRYQFEKDIQDAVRHFVCNQDQG
;
A
#
# COMPACT_ATOMS: atom_id res chain seq x y z
N MET A 1 26.00 -51.17 33.83
CA MET A 1 27.41 -51.45 33.54
C MET A 1 28.12 -50.10 33.44
N PHE A 2 29.11 -49.87 34.29
CA PHE A 2 29.95 -48.67 34.42
C PHE A 2 30.51 -48.22 33.05
N ARG A 3 30.79 -46.93 32.74
CA ARG A 3 31.72 -46.04 33.46
C ARG A 3 31.63 -44.58 32.92
N LYS A 4 31.87 -43.62 33.82
CA LYS A 4 32.13 -42.17 33.61
C LYS A 4 33.47 -41.90 32.92
N ILE A 5 33.66 -40.65 32.44
CA ILE A 5 34.79 -39.69 32.58
C ILE A 5 34.29 -38.40 31.85
N ILE A 6 34.00 -37.21 32.41
CA ILE A 6 34.66 -36.23 33.31
C ILE A 6 36.00 -35.68 32.80
N GLY A 7 35.96 -34.44 32.31
CA GLY A 7 36.94 -33.40 32.62
C GLY A 7 37.92 -33.04 31.50
N LEU A 8 37.96 -31.75 31.11
CA LEU A 8 39.02 -30.85 31.58
C LEU A 8 38.71 -29.38 31.21
N PHE A 9 38.69 -28.54 32.24
CA PHE A 9 38.89 -27.10 32.17
C PHE A 9 40.36 -26.81 31.85
N PHE A 10 40.63 -25.87 30.95
CA PHE A 10 41.87 -25.08 30.99
C PHE A 10 41.55 -23.62 30.67
N ALA A 11 41.65 -22.79 31.70
CA ALA A 11 41.84 -21.36 31.58
C ALA A 11 43.33 -21.10 31.33
N MET A 12 43.67 -20.22 30.39
CA MET A 12 44.94 -19.50 30.45
C MET A 12 44.81 -18.16 29.72
N SER A 13 44.71 -17.10 30.50
CA SER A 13 44.94 -15.71 30.09
C SER A 13 46.42 -15.51 29.81
N ILE A 14 46.79 -14.91 28.68
CA ILE A 14 48.02 -14.14 28.54
C ILE A 14 47.72 -12.82 27.81
N LEU A 15 48.11 -11.76 28.51
CA LEU A 15 48.17 -10.34 28.21
C LEU A 15 49.34 -10.01 27.24
N VAL A 16 49.46 -8.74 26.84
CA VAL A 16 50.65 -8.03 26.28
C VAL A 16 50.62 -7.93 24.73
N ALA A 17 50.79 -6.78 24.07
CA ALA A 17 51.09 -5.40 24.44
C ALA A 17 50.56 -4.42 23.36
N LEU A 18 50.31 -3.20 23.81
CA LEU A 18 50.30 -1.98 23.00
C LEU A 18 51.63 -1.78 22.27
N THR A 19 51.58 -1.51 20.98
CA THR A 19 52.57 -0.66 20.30
C THR A 19 51.84 0.45 19.58
N ILE A 20 51.99 1.65 20.14
CA ILE A 20 51.72 2.92 19.50
C ILE A 20 52.86 3.11 18.48
N SER A 21 52.52 3.29 17.20
CA SER A 21 53.42 3.92 16.25
C SER A 21 52.58 4.90 15.43
N GLY A 22 52.72 6.17 15.77
CA GLY A 22 52.16 7.27 15.00
C GLY A 22 52.98 7.51 13.74
N CYS A 23 52.27 7.67 12.63
CA CYS A 23 52.69 8.52 11.53
C CYS A 23 51.55 9.50 11.26
N THR A 24 51.73 10.74 11.70
CA THR A 24 51.04 11.92 11.18
C THR A 24 51.44 12.08 9.71
N TYR A 25 50.49 12.28 8.80
CA TYR A 25 50.52 13.33 7.77
C TYR A 25 49.25 13.28 6.90
N ALA A 26 48.75 14.49 6.60
CA ALA A 26 47.74 14.86 5.61
C ALA A 26 46.27 14.49 5.91
N ASN A 27 45.50 15.51 6.28
CA ASN A 27 44.05 15.60 6.00
C ASN A 27 43.82 15.44 4.50
N PRO A 28 42.99 14.49 4.05
CA PRO A 28 42.03 14.74 3.01
C PRO A 28 40.75 15.24 3.68
N THR A 29 40.39 16.47 3.38
CA THR A 29 38.99 16.89 3.37
C THR A 29 38.17 15.80 2.68
N ASN A 30 37.41 15.02 3.45
CA ASN A 30 36.28 14.25 2.94
C ASN A 30 35.19 15.26 2.58
N THR A 31 35.40 15.98 1.48
CA THR A 31 34.30 16.32 0.61
C THR A 31 33.80 14.99 0.07
N ASN A 32 32.70 14.50 0.64
CA ASN A 32 31.84 13.56 -0.09
C ASN A 32 31.66 14.16 -1.49
N PRO A 33 31.99 13.46 -2.57
CA PRO A 33 31.50 13.88 -3.85
C PRO A 33 29.98 13.76 -3.74
N THR A 34 29.31 14.91 -3.79
CA THR A 34 27.91 15.01 -4.19
C THR A 34 27.87 14.54 -5.64
N GLU A 35 27.94 13.23 -5.84
CA GLU A 35 27.94 12.58 -7.15
C GLU A 35 26.50 12.67 -7.68
N ASN A 36 26.32 13.61 -8.62
CA ASN A 36 25.27 13.67 -9.64
C ASN A 36 23.95 12.94 -9.34
N SER A 37 23.07 13.50 -8.50
CA SER A 37 21.67 13.05 -8.45
C SER A 37 20.95 13.19 -9.81
N SER A 38 21.45 14.09 -10.67
CA SER A 38 20.90 14.39 -11.99
C SER A 38 21.13 13.30 -13.05
N GLU A 39 22.23 12.55 -13.01
CA GLU A 39 22.51 11.54 -14.07
C GLU A 39 21.77 10.22 -13.85
N THR A 40 21.44 9.90 -12.59
CA THR A 40 20.67 8.69 -12.23
C THR A 40 19.17 8.86 -12.48
N GLU A 41 18.63 10.07 -12.33
CA GLU A 41 17.21 10.34 -12.64
C GLU A 41 16.89 10.21 -14.13
N ASP A 42 17.86 10.51 -15.02
CA ASP A 42 17.71 10.40 -16.48
C ASP A 42 17.43 8.96 -16.95
N LEU A 43 17.66 7.96 -16.09
CA LEU A 43 17.35 6.55 -16.38
C LEU A 43 15.88 6.20 -16.15
N LEU A 44 15.16 6.94 -15.31
CA LEU A 44 13.79 6.63 -14.92
C LEU A 44 12.80 6.88 -16.06
N PRO A 45 11.71 6.08 -16.15
CA PRO A 45 10.66 6.37 -17.12
C PRO A 45 10.02 7.74 -16.85
N LYS A 46 9.49 8.36 -17.92
CA LYS A 46 8.87 9.69 -17.82
C LYS A 46 7.81 9.74 -16.71
N GLY A 47 7.93 10.75 -15.84
CA GLY A 47 6.98 11.04 -14.76
C GLY A 47 7.36 10.44 -13.40
N TYR A 48 8.27 9.46 -13.39
CA TYR A 48 8.91 8.96 -12.18
C TYR A 48 10.05 9.89 -11.75
N THR A 49 10.23 10.01 -10.44
CA THR A 49 11.43 10.57 -9.80
C THR A 49 11.79 9.68 -8.62
N ILE A 50 13.02 9.77 -8.12
CA ILE A 50 13.46 8.98 -6.98
C ILE A 50 12.57 9.25 -5.75
N GLU A 51 12.24 10.51 -5.48
CA GLU A 51 11.42 10.92 -4.34
C GLU A 51 9.99 10.39 -4.45
N LYS A 52 9.39 10.45 -5.66
CA LYS A 52 8.04 9.92 -5.87
C LYS A 52 7.98 8.41 -5.64
N ILE A 53 9.02 7.68 -6.05
CA ILE A 53 9.13 6.23 -5.84
C ILE A 53 9.29 5.91 -4.34
N LYS A 54 10.20 6.63 -3.65
CA LYS A 54 10.40 6.48 -2.20
C LYS A 54 9.10 6.75 -1.43
N TYR A 55 8.43 7.85 -1.72
CA TYR A 55 7.15 8.20 -1.11
C TYR A 55 6.06 7.16 -1.39
N ALA A 56 5.93 6.71 -2.64
CA ALA A 56 4.96 5.68 -3.01
C ALA A 56 5.21 4.35 -2.27
N PHE A 57 6.47 4.00 -2.04
CA PHE A 57 6.82 2.80 -1.28
C PHE A 57 6.51 2.94 0.21
N GLU A 58 6.82 4.09 0.80
CA GLU A 58 6.48 4.40 2.18
C GLU A 58 4.96 4.37 2.41
N GLU A 59 4.17 5.00 1.54
CA GLU A 59 2.70 4.95 1.62
C GLU A 59 2.16 3.54 1.41
N TYR A 60 2.78 2.72 0.55
CA TYR A 60 2.40 1.33 0.36
C TYR A 60 2.62 0.49 1.62
N ILE A 61 3.80 0.61 2.25
CA ILE A 61 4.10 -0.06 3.52
C ILE A 61 3.09 0.38 4.58
N ASN A 62 2.84 1.69 4.69
CA ASN A 62 1.85 2.21 5.62
C ASN A 62 0.45 1.66 5.34
N TYR A 63 0.02 1.61 4.08
CA TYR A 63 -1.26 1.04 3.68
C TYR A 63 -1.39 -0.44 4.06
N ARG A 64 -0.33 -1.24 3.83
CA ARG A 64 -0.30 -2.65 4.24
C ARG A 64 -0.42 -2.80 5.75
N LEU A 65 0.37 -2.07 6.53
CA LEU A 65 0.30 -2.13 7.99
C LEU A 65 -1.04 -1.61 8.54
N TYR A 66 -1.64 -0.60 7.90
CA TYR A 66 -2.86 0.03 8.38
C TYR A 66 -4.12 -0.78 8.07
N LEU A 67 -4.24 -1.37 6.88
CA LEU A 67 -5.45 -2.10 6.45
C LEU A 67 -5.29 -3.62 6.50
N TYR A 68 -4.06 -4.12 6.53
CA TYR A 68 -3.73 -5.55 6.48
C TYR A 68 -2.71 -5.95 7.56
N PRO A 69 -2.93 -5.60 8.85
CA PRO A 69 -2.00 -5.96 9.92
C PRO A 69 -1.94 -7.47 10.09
N ALA A 70 -0.72 -8.02 10.19
CA ALA A 70 -0.49 -9.46 10.21
C ALA A 70 -1.10 -10.16 11.44
N GLU A 71 -1.27 -9.45 12.55
CA GLU A 71 -1.92 -9.98 13.77
C GLU A 71 -3.40 -10.31 13.57
N ILE A 72 -4.07 -9.57 12.67
CA ILE A 72 -5.50 -9.72 12.36
C ILE A 72 -5.71 -10.65 11.17
N MET A 73 -4.72 -10.73 10.27
CA MET A 73 -4.77 -11.63 9.13
C MET A 73 -4.58 -13.09 9.56
N GLU A 74 -5.33 -14.01 8.92
CA GLU A 74 -5.22 -15.47 9.12
C GLU A 74 -3.95 -16.05 8.45
N GLY A 75 -2.79 -15.43 8.65
CA GLY A 75 -1.52 -15.90 8.12
C GLY A 75 -0.52 -14.79 7.91
N LYS A 76 0.59 -14.87 8.64
CA LYS A 76 1.75 -14.01 8.44
C LYS A 76 2.59 -14.51 7.27
N SER A 77 2.97 -13.58 6.41
CA SER A 77 3.86 -13.77 5.27
C SER A 77 5.25 -13.23 5.58
N ASP A 78 6.27 -13.77 4.93
CA ASP A 78 7.63 -13.22 4.94
C ASP A 78 7.74 -11.86 4.21
N LYS A 79 6.66 -11.45 3.53
CA LYS A 79 6.51 -10.17 2.84
C LYS A 79 5.82 -9.08 3.66
N ASP A 80 5.37 -9.41 4.86
CA ASP A 80 4.70 -8.48 5.76
C ASP A 80 5.72 -7.60 6.49
N PHE A 81 5.32 -6.36 6.78
CA PHE A 81 6.22 -5.34 7.34
C PHE A 81 6.15 -5.24 8.87
N ASP A 82 5.21 -5.94 9.51
CA ASP A 82 4.86 -5.80 10.93
C ASP A 82 6.06 -6.04 11.86
N ASP A 83 6.87 -7.05 11.57
CA ASP A 83 8.08 -7.36 12.37
C ASP A 83 9.20 -6.32 12.25
N TYR A 84 9.07 -5.42 11.28
CA TYR A 84 10.09 -4.43 10.96
C TYR A 84 9.70 -3.03 11.42
N ILE A 85 8.57 -2.84 12.09
CA ILE A 85 8.17 -1.54 12.65
C ILE A 85 9.26 -1.01 13.60
N GLY A 86 9.69 0.23 13.35
CA GLY A 86 10.78 0.89 14.07
C GLY A 86 12.19 0.48 13.61
N ILE A 87 12.33 -0.48 12.70
CA ILE A 87 13.58 -0.99 12.16
C ILE A 87 13.86 -0.36 10.79
N SER A 88 15.13 -0.14 10.48
CA SER A 88 15.58 0.30 9.16
C SER A 88 15.81 -0.89 8.23
N ILE A 89 15.31 -0.77 7.01
CA ILE A 89 15.43 -1.76 5.95
C ILE A 89 16.22 -1.16 4.80
N ASP A 90 16.94 -1.99 4.06
CA ASP A 90 17.70 -1.56 2.90
C ASP A 90 16.85 -1.77 1.64
N ALA A 91 16.78 -0.74 0.80
CA ALA A 91 15.98 -0.72 -0.41
C ALA A 91 16.80 -0.29 -1.62
N GLU A 92 16.52 -0.93 -2.75
CA GLU A 92 17.14 -0.64 -4.03
C GLU A 92 16.08 -0.32 -5.08
N ILE A 93 16.15 0.88 -5.66
CA ILE A 93 15.31 1.22 -6.82
C ILE A 93 15.95 0.59 -8.05
N ARG A 94 15.23 -0.32 -8.71
CA ARG A 94 15.69 -1.10 -9.86
C ARG A 94 14.82 -0.79 -11.08
N ILE A 95 15.46 -0.63 -12.24
CA ILE A 95 14.78 -0.57 -13.54
C ILE A 95 15.10 -1.84 -14.31
N TYR A 96 14.06 -2.52 -14.76
CA TYR A 96 14.17 -3.70 -15.63
C TYR A 96 13.83 -3.32 -17.06
N ASN A 97 14.57 -3.87 -18.02
CA ASN A 97 14.25 -3.76 -19.43
C ASN A 97 13.27 -4.88 -19.79
N ASN A 98 11.97 -4.58 -19.83
CA ASN A 98 10.99 -5.53 -20.33
C ASN A 98 10.91 -5.38 -21.85
N GLU A 99 11.81 -6.05 -22.58
CA GLU A 99 11.63 -6.23 -24.02
C GLU A 99 10.48 -7.21 -24.26
N SER A 100 9.24 -6.69 -24.32
CA SER A 100 8.15 -7.46 -24.89
C SER A 100 8.31 -7.55 -26.41
N VAL A 101 7.79 -8.61 -27.00
CA VAL A 101 8.00 -9.10 -28.39
C VAL A 101 7.64 -8.07 -29.50
N ASN A 102 7.23 -6.84 -29.17
CA ASN A 102 6.82 -5.79 -30.13
C ASN A 102 7.51 -4.41 -29.95
N ARG A 103 8.80 -4.36 -29.62
CA ARG A 103 9.69 -3.17 -29.81
C ARG A 103 9.25 -1.86 -29.15
N ILE A 104 8.54 -1.91 -28.03
CA ILE A 104 8.43 -0.77 -27.11
C ILE A 104 9.23 -1.15 -25.87
N ARG A 105 10.25 -0.36 -25.52
CA ARG A 105 11.01 -0.53 -24.28
C ARG A 105 10.12 -0.04 -23.14
N ASP A 106 9.35 -0.95 -22.55
CA ASP A 106 8.59 -0.66 -21.33
C ASP A 106 9.53 -0.84 -20.13
N LEU A 107 10.30 0.20 -19.85
CA LEU A 107 11.10 0.27 -18.63
C LEU A 107 10.15 0.18 -17.43
N SER A 108 10.38 -0.82 -16.58
CA SER A 108 9.52 -1.08 -15.42
C SER A 108 10.31 -0.83 -14.14
N VAL A 109 9.69 -0.11 -13.21
CA VAL A 109 10.31 0.35 -11.96
C VAL A 109 9.89 -0.57 -10.83
N TYR A 110 10.88 -1.03 -10.07
CA TYR A 110 10.68 -1.87 -8.90
C TYR A 110 11.52 -1.40 -7.72
N ILE A 111 11.13 -1.84 -6.54
CA ILE A 111 11.98 -1.82 -5.35
C ILE A 111 12.24 -3.26 -4.93
N HIS A 112 13.51 -3.56 -4.72
CA HIS A 112 13.95 -4.74 -4.00
C HIS A 112 14.36 -4.34 -2.60
N THR A 113 14.01 -5.14 -1.60
CA THR A 113 14.44 -4.91 -0.21
C THR A 113 15.29 -6.06 0.30
N ASN A 114 15.93 -5.88 1.45
CA ASN A 114 16.58 -6.98 2.18
C ASN A 114 15.57 -7.87 2.96
N ILE A 115 14.27 -7.65 2.81
CA ILE A 115 13.20 -8.42 3.46
C ILE A 115 12.49 -9.27 2.44
N GLY A 116 12.54 -10.59 2.63
CA GLY A 116 11.86 -11.57 1.80
C GLY A 116 12.35 -11.60 0.35
N GLU A 117 11.85 -12.56 -0.42
CA GLU A 117 12.21 -12.74 -1.84
C GLU A 117 11.06 -12.27 -2.74
N TRP A 118 10.94 -10.95 -2.89
CA TRP A 118 9.90 -10.29 -3.68
C TRP A 118 10.34 -8.90 -4.15
N LEU A 119 9.59 -8.35 -5.11
CA LEU A 119 9.76 -7.00 -5.63
C LEU A 119 8.47 -6.19 -5.47
N ALA A 120 8.57 -4.95 -4.98
CA ALA A 120 7.51 -3.96 -5.10
C ALA A 120 7.52 -3.40 -6.53
N PHE A 121 6.39 -3.34 -7.21
CA PHE A 121 6.31 -2.80 -8.57
C PHE A 121 5.48 -1.51 -8.60
N PHE A 122 5.86 -0.58 -9.47
CA PHE A 122 5.32 0.77 -9.49
C PHE A 122 4.61 1.07 -10.81
N LYS A 123 3.56 1.86 -10.70
CA LYS A 123 2.81 2.40 -11.84
C LYS A 123 2.70 3.91 -11.71
N ILE A 124 2.39 4.54 -12.84
CA ILE A 124 2.03 5.95 -12.88
C ILE A 124 0.64 6.08 -13.49
N ASN A 125 -0.29 6.70 -12.77
CA ASN A 125 -1.62 7.04 -13.27
C ASN A 125 -1.89 8.51 -12.97
N ARG A 126 -2.38 9.27 -13.96
CA ARG A 126 -2.65 10.72 -13.84
C ARG A 126 -1.50 11.53 -13.21
N GLY A 127 -0.25 11.13 -13.47
CA GLY A 127 0.96 11.77 -12.93
C GLY A 127 1.35 11.39 -11.49
N ILE A 128 0.56 10.55 -10.84
CA ILE A 128 0.77 10.00 -9.51
C ILE A 128 1.51 8.67 -9.65
N VAL A 129 2.69 8.57 -9.03
CA VAL A 129 3.44 7.32 -8.90
C VAL A 129 2.93 6.60 -7.65
N TYR A 130 2.60 5.32 -7.78
CA TYR A 130 2.14 4.48 -6.67
C TYR A 130 2.74 3.08 -6.79
N CYS A 131 2.86 2.38 -5.66
CA CYS A 131 3.21 0.97 -5.66
C CYS A 131 1.93 0.15 -5.84
N ASP A 132 1.87 -0.64 -6.90
CA ASP A 132 0.69 -1.42 -7.28
C ASP A 132 0.72 -2.85 -6.69
N GLY A 133 1.72 -3.14 -5.86
CA GLY A 133 1.79 -4.36 -5.07
C GLY A 133 3.16 -4.99 -5.01
N GLN A 134 3.16 -6.24 -4.55
CA GLN A 134 4.33 -7.10 -4.44
C GLN A 134 4.22 -8.26 -5.43
N THR A 135 5.34 -8.65 -6.02
CA THR A 135 5.44 -9.83 -6.89
C THR A 135 6.62 -10.69 -6.47
N SER A 136 6.50 -12.01 -6.60
CA SER A 136 7.60 -12.97 -6.43
C SER A 136 7.90 -13.67 -7.74
N GLU A 137 8.99 -14.42 -7.77
CA GLU A 137 9.39 -15.19 -8.94
C GLU A 137 8.23 -16.03 -9.51
N GLY A 138 8.02 -15.92 -10.83
CA GLY A 138 6.91 -16.56 -11.53
C GLY A 138 5.57 -15.83 -11.45
N GLY A 139 5.46 -14.72 -10.70
CA GLY A 139 4.29 -13.87 -10.67
C GLY A 139 4.05 -13.14 -12.00
N THR A 140 2.80 -12.75 -12.28
CA THR A 140 2.43 -12.05 -13.53
C THR A 140 3.11 -10.70 -13.71
N ALA A 141 3.41 -10.02 -12.61
CA ALA A 141 4.14 -8.76 -12.59
C ALA A 141 5.66 -8.96 -12.40
N TRP A 142 6.17 -10.20 -12.37
CA TRP A 142 7.60 -10.45 -12.26
C TRP A 142 8.33 -10.01 -13.55
N PRO A 143 9.54 -9.41 -13.46
CA PRO A 143 10.31 -9.04 -14.64
C PRO A 143 10.60 -10.24 -15.56
N VAL A 144 10.55 -10.01 -16.88
CA VAL A 144 10.82 -11.07 -17.88
C VAL A 144 12.28 -11.52 -17.83
N GLU A 145 13.19 -10.56 -17.65
CA GLU A 145 14.63 -10.80 -17.49
C GLU A 145 15.06 -10.34 -16.08
N PRO A 146 14.87 -11.17 -15.03
CA PRO A 146 15.08 -10.76 -13.64
C PRO A 146 16.54 -10.44 -13.30
N ASP A 147 17.50 -10.92 -14.08
CA ASP A 147 18.91 -10.59 -13.90
C ASP A 147 19.35 -9.34 -14.69
N ASN A 148 18.49 -8.80 -15.55
CA ASN A 148 18.78 -7.65 -16.41
C ASN A 148 18.15 -6.36 -15.86
N TYR A 149 18.69 -5.90 -14.72
CA TYR A 149 18.29 -4.63 -14.13
C TYR A 149 19.45 -3.68 -13.92
N LYS A 150 19.10 -2.38 -13.83
CA LYS A 150 20.00 -1.33 -13.35
C LYS A 150 19.50 -0.79 -12.03
N VAL A 151 20.42 -0.63 -11.09
CA VAL A 151 20.16 0.10 -9.85
C VAL A 151 20.23 1.58 -10.15
N VAL A 152 19.18 2.31 -9.78
CA VAL A 152 19.12 3.78 -9.89
C VAL A 152 19.56 4.42 -8.58
N GLU A 153 19.14 3.86 -7.45
CA GLU A 153 19.34 4.44 -6.13
C GLU A 153 19.37 3.34 -5.06
N ARG A 154 20.15 3.56 -4.00
CA ARG A 154 20.16 2.75 -2.78
C ARG A 154 19.85 3.64 -1.60
N TYR A 155 18.95 3.18 -0.73
CA TYR A 155 18.60 3.95 0.46
C TYR A 155 18.17 3.05 1.60
N SER A 156 18.24 3.58 2.81
CA SER A 156 17.71 2.94 4.00
C SER A 156 16.39 3.62 4.39
N LEU A 157 15.38 2.81 4.67
CA LEU A 157 14.04 3.25 5.06
C LEU A 157 13.73 2.74 6.47
N LYS A 158 13.42 3.64 7.41
CA LYS A 158 12.88 3.26 8.71
C LYS A 158 11.38 3.03 8.60
N ILE A 159 10.92 1.82 8.90
CA ILE A 159 9.49 1.50 8.92
C ILE A 159 8.85 2.21 10.11
N ALA A 160 7.85 3.05 9.83
CA ALA A 160 7.12 3.77 10.86
C ALA A 160 5.94 2.95 11.38
N GLU A 161 5.41 3.37 12.54
CA GLU A 161 4.10 2.89 13.01
C GLU A 161 3.00 3.20 11.97
N PRO A 162 2.00 2.32 11.82
CA PRO A 162 0.91 2.54 10.89
C PRO A 162 0.12 3.80 11.24
N ARG A 163 -0.29 4.52 10.19
CA ARG A 163 -1.16 5.71 10.26
C ARG A 163 -2.19 5.67 9.15
N LYS A 164 -3.24 6.49 9.29
CA LYS A 164 -4.21 6.68 8.20
C LYS A 164 -3.48 7.02 6.90
N PRO A 165 -3.71 6.26 5.80
CA PRO A 165 -3.08 6.54 4.52
C PRO A 165 -3.44 7.92 3.99
N ASN A 166 -2.54 8.52 3.22
CA ASN A 166 -2.85 9.77 2.53
C ASN A 166 -3.55 9.45 1.20
N TYR A 167 -4.88 9.40 1.23
CA TYR A 167 -5.70 9.10 0.06
C TYR A 167 -5.79 10.24 -0.96
N GLY A 168 -5.24 11.43 -0.66
CA GLY A 168 -5.36 12.61 -1.49
C GLY A 168 -6.77 13.21 -1.54
N MET A 169 -6.90 14.42 -2.08
CA MET A 169 -8.17 15.17 -2.15
C MET A 169 -8.17 16.22 -3.28
N SER A 170 -7.77 15.82 -4.49
CA SER A 170 -7.91 16.69 -5.66
C SER A 170 -9.38 16.99 -5.98
N GLU A 171 -9.58 17.99 -6.82
CA GLU A 171 -10.91 18.35 -7.31
C GLU A 171 -11.57 17.20 -8.08
N GLN A 172 -10.79 16.42 -8.83
CA GLN A 172 -11.30 15.24 -9.52
C GLN A 172 -11.87 14.21 -8.54
N LYS A 173 -11.16 13.94 -7.44
CA LYS A 173 -11.63 13.00 -6.41
C LYS A 173 -12.90 13.51 -5.73
N LYS A 174 -13.01 14.83 -5.45
CA LYS A 174 -14.26 15.40 -4.91
C LYS A 174 -15.44 15.19 -5.86
N ASN A 175 -15.24 15.44 -7.15
CA ASN A 175 -16.28 15.21 -8.16
C ASN A 175 -16.72 13.74 -8.22
N LEU A 176 -15.78 12.80 -8.06
CA LEU A 176 -16.10 11.37 -7.97
C LEU A 176 -16.93 11.06 -6.71
N ILE A 177 -16.55 11.60 -5.55
CA ILE A 177 -17.28 11.40 -4.29
C ILE A 177 -18.70 11.99 -4.38
N ASP A 178 -18.85 13.18 -4.96
CA ASP A 178 -20.14 13.83 -5.16
C ASP A 178 -21.04 12.99 -6.09
N ALA A 179 -20.50 12.49 -7.20
CA ALA A 179 -21.23 11.63 -8.12
C ALA A 179 -21.67 10.31 -7.45
N ILE A 180 -20.80 9.68 -6.64
CA ILE A 180 -21.15 8.46 -5.90
C ILE A 180 -22.29 8.72 -4.92
N GLN A 181 -22.24 9.85 -4.21
CA GLN A 181 -23.31 10.21 -3.28
C GLN A 181 -24.64 10.38 -4.03
N GLU A 182 -24.65 11.10 -5.15
CA GLU A 182 -25.86 11.33 -5.95
C GLU A 182 -26.47 10.00 -6.42
N ASP A 183 -25.65 9.11 -7.00
CA ASP A 183 -26.08 7.77 -7.43
C ASP A 183 -26.69 6.94 -6.29
N ILE A 184 -26.05 6.93 -5.11
CA ILE A 184 -26.56 6.19 -3.94
C ILE A 184 -27.84 6.84 -3.41
N MET A 185 -27.94 8.17 -3.38
CA MET A 185 -29.16 8.86 -2.94
C MET A 185 -30.35 8.53 -3.85
N ASP A 186 -30.15 8.54 -5.17
CA ASP A 186 -31.18 8.17 -6.15
C ASP A 186 -31.62 6.71 -5.99
N ALA A 187 -30.65 5.79 -5.83
CA ALA A 187 -30.93 4.38 -5.59
C ALA A 187 -31.72 4.18 -4.28
N CYS A 188 -31.28 4.82 -3.18
CA CYS A 188 -31.97 4.79 -1.89
C CYS A 188 -33.42 5.28 -2.00
N GLU A 189 -33.67 6.36 -2.73
CA GLU A 189 -34.99 6.95 -2.89
C GLU A 189 -35.91 6.06 -3.74
N SER A 190 -35.41 5.50 -4.85
CA SER A 190 -36.14 4.53 -5.67
C SER A 190 -36.56 3.32 -4.85
N PHE A 191 -35.64 2.71 -4.08
CA PHE A 191 -35.99 1.57 -3.22
C PHE A 191 -37.05 1.91 -2.19
N TYR A 192 -36.98 3.09 -1.57
CA TYR A 192 -37.93 3.53 -0.56
C TYR A 192 -39.32 3.77 -1.13
N LYS A 193 -39.42 4.49 -2.26
CA LYS A 193 -40.71 4.84 -2.90
C LYS A 193 -41.39 3.64 -3.56
N ASP A 194 -40.64 2.81 -4.28
CA ASP A 194 -41.21 1.70 -5.05
C ASP A 194 -41.75 0.57 -4.17
N THR A 195 -41.29 0.49 -2.91
CA THR A 195 -41.67 -0.61 -2.03
C THR A 195 -42.33 -0.19 -0.71
N LEU A 196 -42.41 1.11 -0.39
CA LEU A 196 -42.89 1.63 0.90
C LEU A 196 -42.31 0.85 2.09
N LYS A 197 -41.04 0.43 1.98
CA LYS A 197 -40.38 -0.42 2.97
C LYS A 197 -39.79 0.46 4.06
N PRO A 198 -40.41 0.55 5.25
CA PRO A 198 -39.94 1.39 6.34
C PRO A 198 -38.53 1.01 6.81
N GLU A 199 -38.05 -0.19 6.49
CA GLU A 199 -36.70 -0.62 6.85
C GLU A 199 -35.59 0.11 6.09
N TRP A 200 -35.89 0.77 4.97
CA TRP A 200 -34.96 1.60 4.18
C TRP A 200 -34.95 3.07 4.58
N LYS A 201 -35.59 3.38 5.70
CA LYS A 201 -35.62 4.70 6.28
C LYS A 201 -34.38 4.94 7.13
N ASN A 202 -33.82 6.15 7.07
CA ASN A 202 -32.64 6.55 7.87
C ASN A 202 -31.45 5.59 7.72
N VAL A 203 -31.14 5.18 6.47
CA VAL A 203 -30.00 4.30 6.19
C VAL A 203 -28.72 5.12 6.22
N ASP A 204 -27.77 4.73 7.06
CA ASP A 204 -26.45 5.35 7.12
C ASP A 204 -25.61 4.88 5.94
N VAL A 205 -25.00 5.81 5.20
CA VAL A 205 -24.14 5.51 4.05
C VAL A 205 -22.75 6.06 4.31
N TYR A 206 -21.75 5.19 4.20
CA TYR A 206 -20.34 5.52 4.35
C TYR A 206 -19.61 5.24 3.04
N ILE A 207 -19.15 6.29 2.34
CA ILE A 207 -18.27 6.12 1.18
C ILE A 207 -16.87 5.88 1.73
N ALA A 208 -16.31 4.68 1.50
CA ALA A 208 -14.96 4.36 1.90
C ALA A 208 -13.96 5.29 1.18
N ASP A 209 -12.89 5.70 1.85
CA ASP A 209 -11.86 6.51 1.21
C ASP A 209 -11.06 5.65 0.21
N PHE A 210 -10.58 6.27 -0.86
CA PHE A 210 -9.91 5.60 -1.99
C PHE A 210 -8.82 6.50 -2.56
N PHE A 211 -7.77 5.92 -3.13
CA PHE A 211 -6.68 6.72 -3.68
C PHE A 211 -7.06 7.36 -5.02
N GLU A 212 -6.47 8.53 -5.33
CA GLU A 212 -6.79 9.28 -6.55
C GLU A 212 -6.40 8.56 -7.86
N TYR A 213 -5.56 7.54 -7.76
CA TYR A 213 -5.14 6.70 -8.87
C TYR A 213 -6.02 5.45 -9.05
N GLU A 214 -6.94 5.17 -8.12
CA GLU A 214 -7.87 4.05 -8.22
C GLU A 214 -9.01 4.35 -9.20
N ASN A 215 -9.48 3.30 -9.86
CA ASN A 215 -10.59 3.37 -10.82
C ASN A 215 -11.89 2.84 -10.22
N GLY A 216 -12.02 2.86 -8.90
CA GLY A 216 -13.25 2.45 -8.23
C GLY A 216 -13.20 2.75 -6.75
N ALA A 217 -14.34 2.62 -6.11
CA ALA A 217 -14.53 2.75 -4.68
C ALA A 217 -15.68 1.83 -4.24
N HIS A 218 -16.03 1.87 -2.96
CA HIS A 218 -17.25 1.28 -2.46
C HIS A 218 -17.88 2.12 -1.36
N ALA A 219 -19.14 1.86 -1.10
CA ALA A 219 -19.87 2.40 0.03
C ALA A 219 -20.50 1.30 0.87
N TRP A 220 -20.63 1.57 2.17
CA TRP A 220 -21.37 0.75 3.11
C TRP A 220 -22.73 1.38 3.39
N LEU A 221 -23.81 0.67 3.08
CA LEU A 221 -25.17 1.06 3.43
C LEU A 221 -25.60 0.24 4.66
N CYS A 222 -25.86 0.92 5.76
CA CYS A 222 -26.13 0.33 7.06
C CYS A 222 -27.56 0.69 7.51
N ARG A 223 -28.43 -0.32 7.56
CA ARG A 223 -29.80 -0.18 8.06
C ARG A 223 -29.86 -0.27 9.58
N LYS A 224 -30.91 0.33 10.16
CA LYS A 224 -31.15 0.31 11.61
C LYS A 224 -31.43 -1.07 12.19
N ASP A 225 -31.88 -2.02 11.37
CA ASP A 225 -32.10 -3.41 11.78
C ASP A 225 -30.84 -4.29 11.70
N GLY A 226 -29.69 -3.71 11.36
CA GLY A 226 -28.40 -4.39 11.32
C GLY A 226 -28.01 -4.95 9.96
N LEU A 227 -28.86 -4.83 8.93
CA LEU A 227 -28.52 -5.23 7.57
C LEU A 227 -27.46 -4.28 6.99
N ILE A 228 -26.38 -4.85 6.46
CA ILE A 228 -25.22 -4.14 5.89
C ILE A 228 -25.09 -4.54 4.43
N ILE A 229 -24.89 -3.56 3.55
CA ILE A 229 -24.69 -3.78 2.12
C ILE A 229 -23.37 -3.11 1.70
N ASN A 230 -22.54 -3.86 1.00
CA ASN A 230 -21.40 -3.32 0.27
C ASN A 230 -21.86 -2.93 -1.14
N TYR A 231 -21.65 -1.68 -1.52
CA TYR A 231 -21.98 -1.13 -2.83
C TYR A 231 -20.71 -0.69 -3.56
N PRO A 232 -20.08 -1.57 -4.35
CA PRO A 232 -18.89 -1.23 -5.13
C PRO A 232 -19.27 -0.44 -6.38
N VAL A 233 -18.42 0.52 -6.75
CA VAL A 233 -18.60 1.37 -7.93
C VAL A 233 -17.28 1.45 -8.69
N HIS A 234 -17.33 1.25 -10.01
CA HIS A 234 -16.20 1.48 -10.91
C HIS A 234 -16.34 2.84 -11.59
N PHE A 235 -15.20 3.49 -11.84
CA PHE A 235 -15.11 4.77 -12.53
C PHE A 235 -14.65 4.53 -13.96
N ASP A 236 -15.48 4.95 -14.91
CA ASP A 236 -15.09 5.04 -16.31
C ASP A 236 -15.10 6.51 -16.75
N GLU A 237 -14.18 6.88 -17.63
CA GLU A 237 -14.10 8.23 -18.20
C GLU A 237 -14.39 8.15 -19.68
N MET A 238 -15.60 8.53 -20.07
CA MET A 238 -15.98 8.61 -21.48
C MET A 238 -16.13 10.07 -21.89
N LYS A 239 -15.27 10.53 -22.81
CA LYS A 239 -15.32 11.89 -23.38
C LYS A 239 -15.22 13.03 -22.34
N GLY A 240 -14.57 12.78 -21.20
CA GLY A 240 -14.40 13.76 -20.13
C GLY A 240 -15.56 13.81 -19.13
N GLU A 241 -16.55 12.93 -19.26
CA GLU A 241 -17.59 12.71 -18.26
C GLU A 241 -17.23 11.49 -17.40
N ILE A 242 -17.44 11.62 -16.09
CA ILE A 242 -17.32 10.53 -15.13
C ILE A 242 -18.58 9.67 -15.26
N ILE A 243 -18.40 8.40 -15.60
CA ILE A 243 -19.45 7.39 -15.60
C ILE A 243 -19.20 6.47 -14.41
N LEU A 244 -20.21 6.36 -13.56
CA LEU A 244 -20.23 5.39 -12.47
C LEU A 244 -20.86 4.09 -12.97
N ILE A 245 -20.15 2.99 -12.79
CA ILE A 245 -20.63 1.66 -13.16
C ILE A 245 -20.76 0.85 -11.86
N PRO A 246 -21.99 0.63 -11.36
CA PRO A 246 -22.21 -0.18 -10.17
C PRO A 246 -21.69 -1.60 -10.37
N GLY A 247 -20.88 -2.07 -9.41
CA GLY A 247 -20.38 -3.44 -9.36
C GLY A 247 -21.36 -4.39 -8.66
N LYS A 248 -21.03 -5.68 -8.69
CA LYS A 248 -21.78 -6.67 -7.90
C LYS A 248 -21.37 -6.58 -6.43
N GLY A 249 -22.21 -5.95 -5.63
CA GLY A 249 -22.08 -5.90 -4.17
C GLY A 249 -22.46 -7.20 -3.47
N PHE A 250 -22.48 -7.14 -2.14
CA PHE A 250 -22.97 -8.21 -1.27
C PHE A 250 -23.75 -7.64 -0.09
N THR A 251 -24.51 -8.51 0.58
CA THR A 251 -25.37 -8.15 1.70
C THR A 251 -25.11 -9.09 2.86
N MET A 252 -25.06 -8.52 4.05
CA MET A 252 -24.90 -9.21 5.31
C MET A 252 -26.07 -8.84 6.22
N SER A 253 -26.64 -9.84 6.91
CA SER A 253 -27.77 -9.59 7.81
C SER A 253 -27.34 -8.93 9.13
N SER A 254 -26.05 -9.00 9.47
CA SER A 254 -25.49 -8.42 10.69
C SER A 254 -23.96 -8.35 10.60
N ILE A 255 -23.36 -7.44 11.38
CA ILE A 255 -21.89 -7.33 11.54
C ILE A 255 -21.23 -8.61 12.04
N ASP A 256 -21.98 -9.48 12.74
CA ASP A 256 -21.48 -10.76 13.26
C ASP A 256 -21.20 -11.81 12.18
N GLN A 257 -21.58 -11.56 10.93
CA GLN A 257 -21.23 -12.43 9.81
C GLN A 257 -19.81 -12.20 9.28
N PHE A 258 -19.14 -11.10 9.68
CA PHE A 258 -17.74 -10.90 9.35
C PHE A 258 -16.86 -11.82 10.20
N ASN A 259 -15.79 -12.36 9.60
CA ASN A 259 -14.65 -12.84 10.39
C ASN A 259 -13.91 -11.65 11.00
N GLU A 260 -12.89 -11.93 11.81
CA GLU A 260 -12.13 -10.89 12.52
C GLU A 260 -11.56 -9.83 11.56
N PHE A 261 -10.93 -10.28 10.48
CA PHE A 261 -10.35 -9.40 9.47
C PHE A 261 -11.42 -8.59 8.70
N GLY A 262 -12.51 -9.22 8.29
CA GLY A 262 -13.60 -8.52 7.60
C GLY A 262 -14.25 -7.46 8.50
N ARG A 263 -14.37 -7.73 9.80
CA ARG A 263 -14.88 -6.75 10.77
C ARG A 263 -13.91 -5.58 10.92
N TYR A 264 -12.62 -5.88 11.02
CA TYR A 264 -11.58 -4.85 11.08
C TYR A 264 -11.63 -3.91 9.86
N GLN A 265 -11.71 -4.48 8.65
CA GLN A 265 -11.82 -3.68 7.42
C GLN A 265 -13.09 -2.81 7.39
N PHE A 266 -14.24 -3.41 7.72
CA PHE A 266 -15.50 -2.68 7.78
C PHE A 266 -15.46 -1.52 8.78
N GLU A 267 -14.93 -1.74 9.98
CA GLU A 267 -14.80 -0.71 11.01
C GLU A 267 -13.83 0.40 10.56
N LYS A 268 -12.72 0.05 9.91
CA LYS A 268 -11.79 1.01 9.31
C LYS A 268 -12.45 1.85 8.23
N ASP A 269 -13.13 1.23 7.28
CA ASP A 269 -13.80 1.95 6.20
C ASP A 269 -14.83 2.95 6.72
N ILE A 270 -15.63 2.58 7.72
CA ILE A 270 -16.62 3.47 8.32
C ILE A 270 -15.95 4.59 9.10
N GLN A 271 -14.93 4.27 9.90
CA GLN A 271 -14.19 5.28 10.69
C GLN A 271 -13.49 6.29 9.78
N ASP A 272 -12.92 5.82 8.68
CA ASP A 272 -12.10 6.62 7.78
C ASP A 272 -12.86 7.14 6.56
N ALA A 273 -14.17 6.86 6.47
CA ALA A 273 -15.03 7.22 5.37
C ALA A 273 -14.80 8.66 4.91
N VAL A 274 -14.60 8.82 3.60
CA VAL A 274 -14.42 10.12 2.97
C VAL A 274 -15.72 10.93 2.99
N ARG A 275 -16.86 10.24 3.10
CA ARG A 275 -18.17 10.87 3.30
C ARG A 275 -19.12 9.97 4.08
N HIS A 276 -19.91 10.58 4.96
CA HIS A 276 -21.03 9.96 5.64
C HIS A 276 -22.29 10.81 5.44
N PHE A 277 -23.39 10.18 5.07
CA PHE A 277 -24.72 10.81 4.95
C PHE A 277 -25.82 9.80 5.27
N VAL A 278 -27.05 10.28 5.39
CA VAL A 278 -28.23 9.46 5.70
C VAL A 278 -29.21 9.53 4.53
N CYS A 279 -29.57 8.36 3.99
CA CYS A 279 -30.63 8.22 2.99
C CYS A 279 -32.03 8.24 3.62
N ASN A 280 -33.02 8.72 2.86
CA ASN A 280 -34.45 8.65 3.21
C ASN A 280 -34.75 9.19 4.63
N GLN A 281 -34.14 10.33 4.94
CA GLN A 281 -34.30 10.98 6.23
C GLN A 281 -35.73 11.50 6.40
N ASP A 282 -36.26 11.40 7.62
CA ASP A 282 -37.51 12.08 7.97
C ASP A 282 -37.37 13.59 7.75
N GLN A 283 -38.16 14.14 6.84
CA GLN A 283 -38.53 15.54 6.92
C GLN A 283 -39.59 15.64 8.01
N GLY A 284 -39.17 16.08 9.21
CA GLY A 284 -40.05 16.26 10.36
C GLY A 284 -41.21 17.21 10.11
#